data_AF-A0A2V6F2L6-F1
#
_entry.id   AF-A0A2V6F2L6-F1
#
_cell.length_a   1.000
_cell.length_b   1.000
_cell.length_c   1.000
_cell.angle_alpha   90.00
_cell.angle_beta   90.00
_cell.angle_gamma   90.00
#
_symmetry.space_group_name_H-M   'P 1'
#
loop_
_entity.id
_entity.type
_entity.pdbx_description
1 polymer ?
#
loop_
_entity_poly.entity_id
_entity_poly.type
_entity_poly.pdbx_seq_one_letter_code
_entity_poly.pdbx_strand_id
1 'polypeptide(L)' 'FRGTQLVQVLSGLGYMGAAKALMEALGVPVGPARLPNTNPTAEQKKELRVRLEDMGFFDWIA' A
#
# COMPACT_ATOMS: atom_id res chain seq x y z
N PHE A 1 17.02 -5.23 -1.52
CA PHE A 1 15.93 -5.48 -2.48
C PHE A 1 14.51 -5.33 -1.88
N ARG A 2 14.26 -5.51 -0.58
CA ARG A 2 12.90 -5.39 0.00
C ARG A 2 12.21 -4.04 -0.29
N GLY A 3 12.95 -2.93 -0.18
CA GLY A 3 12.42 -1.60 -0.53
C GLY A 3 11.98 -1.48 -1.99
N THR A 4 12.70 -2.10 -2.94
CA THR A 4 12.30 -2.06 -4.36
C THR A 4 11.05 -2.92 -4.62
N GLN A 5 10.88 -4.03 -3.90
CA GLN A 5 9.65 -4.84 -3.98
C GLN A 5 8.45 -4.08 -3.42
N LEU A 6 8.61 -3.37 -2.31
CA LEU A 6 7.55 -2.50 -1.77
C LEU A 6 7.14 -1.43 -2.79
N VAL A 7 8.11 -0.76 -3.41
CA VAL A 7 7.83 0.25 -4.47
C VAL A 7 7.06 -0.38 -5.63
N GLN A 8 7.41 -1.59 -6.06
CA GLN A 8 6.71 -2.31 -7.13
C GLN A 8 5.27 -2.71 -6.75
N VAL A 9 5.03 -3.11 -5.50
CA VAL A 9 3.68 -3.40 -5.01
C VAL A 9 2.82 -2.14 -5.02
N LEU A 10 3.34 -1.04 -4.46
CA LEU A 10 2.61 0.22 -4.38
C LEU A 10 2.37 0.84 -5.76
N SER A 11 3.35 0.81 -6.67
CA SER A 11 3.23 1.40 -8.00
C SER A 11 2.18 0.69 -8.86
N GLY A 12 2.04 -0.63 -8.73
CA GLY A 12 1.06 -1.42 -9.47
C GLY A 12 -0.40 -1.06 -9.18
N LEU A 13 -0.68 -0.40 -8.05
CA LEU A 13 -2.02 0.01 -7.62
C LEU A 13 -2.23 1.54 -7.65
N GLY A 14 -1.29 2.29 -8.22
CA GLY A 14 -1.25 3.74 -8.12
C GLY A 14 -0.57 4.17 -6.81
N TYR A 15 0.73 4.47 -6.91
CA TYR A 15 1.64 4.62 -5.77
C TYR A 15 1.08 5.46 -4.62
N MET A 16 0.57 6.66 -4.91
CA MET A 16 0.15 7.59 -3.85
C MET A 16 -1.11 7.12 -3.11
N GLY A 17 -2.09 6.55 -3.83
CA GLY A 17 -3.29 5.98 -3.24
C GLY A 17 -2.98 4.72 -2.42
N ALA A 18 -2.15 3.84 -2.97
CA ALA A 18 -1.72 2.61 -2.30
C ALA A 18 -0.90 2.92 -1.03
N ALA A 19 0.04 3.88 -1.09
CA ALA A 19 0.83 4.29 0.06
C ALA A 19 -0.05 4.85 1.19
N LYS A 20 -1.05 5.67 0.86
CA LYS A 20 -2.01 6.20 1.86
C LYS A 20 -2.89 5.10 2.46
N ALA A 21 -3.32 4.13 1.65
CA ALA A 21 -4.05 2.97 2.14
C ALA A 21 -3.19 2.08 3.06
N LEU A 22 -1.88 1.96 2.78
CA LEU A 22 -0.94 1.28 3.66
C LEU A 22 -0.81 2.01 5.00
N MET A 23 -0.66 3.33 5.00
CA MET A 23 -0.60 4.12 6.24
C MET A 23 -1.86 3.93 7.10
N GLU A 24 -3.05 3.90 6.50
CA GLU A 24 -4.30 3.57 7.18
C GLU A 24 -4.26 2.16 7.81
N ALA A 25 -3.77 1.15 7.09
CA ALA A 25 -3.62 -0.22 7.59
C ALA A 25 -2.57 -0.34 8.72
N LEU A 26 -1.62 0.59 8.80
CA LEU A 26 -0.64 0.71 9.89
C LEU A 26 -1.17 1.55 11.08
N GLY A 27 -2.44 1.96 11.06
CA GLY A 27 -3.05 2.75 12.13
C GLY A 27 -2.75 4.24 12.06
N VAL A 28 -2.20 4.74 10.95
CA VAL A 28 -1.89 6.16 10.72
C VAL A 28 -2.74 6.69 9.56
N PRO A 29 -4.00 7.09 9.80
CA PRO A 29 -4.88 7.56 8.74
C PRO A 29 -4.42 8.92 8.19
N VAL A 30 -3.93 8.94 6.95
CA VAL A 30 -3.43 10.16 6.25
C VAL A 30 -4.40 10.69 5.17
N GLY A 31 -5.65 10.22 5.22
CA GLY A 31 -6.72 10.57 4.28
C GLY A 31 -6.47 10.12 2.84
N PRO A 32 -7.45 10.32 1.94
CA PRO A 32 -7.37 9.89 0.55
C PRO A 32 -6.32 10.66 -0.25
N ALA A 33 -5.86 10.07 -1.35
CA ALA A 33 -5.04 10.75 -2.34
C ALA A 33 -5.84 11.83 -3.07
N ARG A 34 -5.18 12.97 -3.34
CA ARG A 34 -5.75 14.06 -4.13
C ARG A 34 -5.53 13.80 -5.61
N LEU A 35 -6.47 14.25 -6.44
CA LEU A 35 -6.34 14.24 -7.89
C LEU A 35 -5.03 14.93 -8.33
N PRO A 36 -4.37 14.43 -9.40
CA PRO A 36 -4.82 13.34 -10.29
C PRO A 36 -4.54 11.93 -9.76
N ASN A 37 -4.03 11.77 -8.52
CA ASN A 37 -3.81 10.45 -7.95
C ASN A 37 -5.15 9.79 -7.56
N THR A 38 -5.38 8.58 -8.06
CA THR A 38 -6.54 7.78 -7.71
C THR A 38 -6.34 7.05 -6.38
N ASN A 39 -7.44 6.57 -5.80
CA ASN A 39 -7.44 5.75 -4.59
C ASN A 39 -7.78 4.30 -4.95
N PRO A 40 -7.16 3.30 -4.29
CA PRO A 40 -7.47 1.89 -4.56
C PRO A 40 -8.90 1.53 -4.16
N THR A 41 -9.54 0.65 -4.93
CA THR A 41 -10.83 0.05 -4.58
C THR A 41 -10.73 -0.86 -3.35
N ALA A 42 -11.86 -1.33 -2.83
CA ALA A 42 -11.87 -2.27 -1.71
C ALA A 42 -11.13 -3.57 -2.05
N GLU A 43 -11.28 -4.07 -3.28
CA GLU A 43 -10.61 -5.27 -3.80
C GLU A 43 -9.10 -5.03 -3.90
N GLN A 44 -8.69 -3.88 -4.41
CA GLN A 44 -7.27 -3.51 -4.50
C GLN A 44 -6.62 -3.31 -3.12
N LYS A 45 -7.37 -2.82 -2.12
CA LYS A 45 -6.89 -2.78 -0.73
C LYS A 45 -6.66 -4.18 -0.16
N LYS A 46 -7.54 -5.15 -0.46
CA LYS A 46 -7.35 -6.56 -0.08
C LYS A 46 -6.15 -7.17 -0.80
N GLU A 47 -6.00 -6.92 -2.10
CA GLU A 47 -4.83 -7.36 -2.87
C GLU A 47 -3.52 -6.78 -2.30
N LEU A 48 -3.49 -5.48 -1.99
CA LEU A 48 -2.35 -4.81 -1.36
C LEU A 48 -1.96 -5.51 -0.05
N ARG A 49 -2.95 -5.81 0.80
CA ARG A 49 -2.73 -6.51 2.07
C ARG A 49 -2.05 -7.87 1.86
N VAL A 50 -2.61 -8.70 0.97
CA VAL A 50 -2.05 -10.04 0.67
C VAL A 50 -0.63 -9.94 0.14
N ARG A 51 -0.36 -9.03 -0.81
CA ARG A 51 0.99 -8.85 -1.38
C ARG A 51 2.02 -8.38 -0.34
N LEU A 52 1.60 -7.57 0.62
CA LEU A 52 2.44 -7.13 1.74
C LEU A 52 2.70 -8.28 2.73
N GLU A 53 1.70 -9.13 2.99
CA GLU A 53 1.85 -10.33 3.82
C GLU A 53 2.80 -11.34 3.15
N ASP A 54 2.63 -11.63 1.87
CA ASP A 54 3.48 -12.57 1.10
C ASP A 54 4.95 -12.15 1.07
N MET A 55 5.23 -10.84 1.05
CA MET A 55 6.61 -10.34 1.09
C MET A 55 7.19 -10.20 2.51
N GLY A 56 6.42 -10.59 3.54
CA GLY A 56 6.82 -10.46 4.94
C GLY A 56 6.99 -9.01 5.40
N PHE A 57 6.21 -8.09 4.82
CA PHE A 57 6.33 -6.66 5.12
C PHE A 57 6.07 -6.36 6.60
N PHE A 58 5.04 -6.98 7.18
CA PHE A 58 4.65 -6.72 8.56
C PHE A 58 5.67 -7.24 9.58
N ASP A 59 6.33 -8.37 9.29
CA ASP A 59 7.44 -8.87 10.11
C ASP A 59 8.71 -8.01 9.95
N TRP A 60 8.87 -7.34 8.81
CA TRP A 60 10.02 -6.47 8.55
C TRP A 60 9.95 -5.15 9.33
N ILE A 61 8.76 -4.58 9.52
CA ILE A 61 8.59 -3.28 10.20
C ILE A 61 8.35 -3.40 11.72
N ALA A 62 8.27 -4.62 12.24
CA ALA A 62 8.07 -4.92 13.66
C ALA A 62 9.29 -4.58 14.52
#